data_AF-A0A1D5ABJ5-F1
#
_entry.id   AF-A0A1D5ABJ5-F1
#
_cell.length_a   1.000
_cell.length_b   1.000
_cell.length_c   1.000
_cell.angle_alpha   90.00
_cell.angle_beta   90.00
_cell.angle_gamma   90.00
#
_symmetry.space_group_name_H-M   'P 1'
#
loop_
_entity.id
_entity.type
_entity.pdbx_description
1 polymer ?
#
loop_
_entity_poly.entity_id
_entity_poly.type
_entity_poly.pdbx_seq_one_letter_code
_entity_poly.pdbx_strand_id
1 'polypeptide(L)' 'MDKEATVDIETEKLKYLCDIAEKYHGASKTSGAGGGDCGITIINKDVDKEKIYDEWTKHGIKPLKFNIYHGQ' A
#
# COMPACT_ATOMS: atom_id res chain seq x y z
N MET A 1 -15.91 10.86 1.42
CA MET A 1 -16.02 11.72 0.22
C MET A 1 -15.93 13.15 0.69
N ASP A 2 -14.78 13.78 0.47
CA ASP A 2 -14.61 15.21 0.73
C ASP A 2 -15.48 16.00 -0.24
N LYS A 3 -16.33 16.89 0.29
CA LYS A 3 -17.30 17.64 -0.52
C LYS A 3 -16.66 18.72 -1.41
N GLU A 4 -15.39 19.03 -1.20
CA GLU A 4 -14.63 20.07 -1.92
C GLU A 4 -13.64 19.50 -2.95
N ALA A 5 -13.29 18.21 -2.86
CA ALA A 5 -12.30 17.58 -3.73
C ALA A 5 -12.98 16.51 -4.61
N THR A 6 -13.17 16.83 -5.89
CA THR A 6 -13.88 15.99 -6.89
C THR A 6 -13.02 14.86 -7.47
N VAL A 7 -11.93 14.46 -6.81
CA VAL A 7 -10.95 13.52 -7.36
C VAL A 7 -10.98 12.23 -6.55
N ASP A 8 -11.22 11.11 -7.26
CA ASP A 8 -11.05 9.78 -6.70
C ASP A 8 -9.55 9.45 -6.58
N ILE A 9 -8.97 9.80 -5.43
CA ILE A 9 -7.55 9.58 -5.12
C ILE A 9 -7.26 8.09 -4.94
N GLU A 10 -8.21 7.32 -4.41
CA GLU A 10 -8.05 5.90 -4.12
C GLU A 10 -8.82 5.06 -5.14
N THR A 11 -8.09 4.48 -6.09
CA THR A 11 -8.63 3.46 -7.01
C THR A 11 -8.90 2.16 -6.25
N GLU A 12 -9.70 1.26 -6.82
CA GLU A 12 -9.95 -0.06 -6.20
C GLU A 12 -8.64 -0.80 -5.85
N LYS A 13 -7.62 -0.71 -6.71
CA LYS A 13 -6.30 -1.31 -6.44
C LYS A 13 -5.58 -0.67 -5.25
N LEU A 14 -5.66 0.65 -5.11
CA LEU A 14 -5.06 1.35 -3.97
C LEU A 14 -5.80 1.02 -2.67
N LYS A 15 -7.12 0.86 -2.74
CA LYS A 15 -7.91 0.38 -1.62
C LYS A 15 -7.52 -1.04 -1.22
N TYR A 16 -7.44 -1.98 -2.17
CA TYR A 16 -6.95 -3.33 -1.89
C TYR A 16 -5.54 -3.33 -1.30
N LEU A 17 -4.65 -2.44 -1.77
CA LEU A 17 -3.31 -2.31 -1.21
C LEU A 17 -3.37 -2.01 0.29
N CYS A 18 -4.19 -1.02 0.69
CA CYS A 18 -4.37 -0.62 2.09
C CYS A 18 -5.08 -1.71 2.91
N ASP A 19 -6.23 -2.20 2.45
CA ASP A 19 -7.05 -3.19 3.16
C ASP A 19 -6.25 -4.48 3.44
N ILE A 20 -5.48 -4.96 2.46
CA ILE A 20 -4.64 -6.16 2.61
C ILE A 20 -3.56 -5.90 3.66
N ALA A 21 -2.88 -4.76 3.62
CA ALA A 21 -1.85 -4.44 4.61
C ALA A 21 -2.41 -4.37 6.04
N GLU A 22 -3.56 -3.71 6.23
CA GLU A 22 -4.21 -3.56 7.53
C GLU A 22 -4.72 -4.89 8.09
N LYS A 23 -5.20 -5.80 7.22
CA LYS A 23 -5.55 -7.18 7.58
C LYS A 23 -4.37 -7.94 8.21
N TYR A 24 -3.14 -7.62 7.82
CA TYR A 24 -1.90 -8.19 8.39
C TYR A 24 -1.27 -7.31 9.48
N HIS A 25 -2.05 -6.41 10.10
CA HIS A 25 -1.61 -5.49 11.16
C HIS A 25 -0.55 -4.46 10.72
N GLY A 26 -0.46 -4.19 9.41
CA GLY A 26 0.31 -3.07 8.87
C GLY A 26 -0.48 -1.77 8.88
N ALA A 27 0.24 -0.65 8.79
CA ALA A 27 -0.35 0.66 8.48
C ALA A 27 0.01 1.01 7.03
N SER A 28 -0.97 1.45 6.24
CA SER A 28 -0.79 1.67 4.81
C SER A 28 -1.43 2.96 4.33
N LYS A 29 -0.89 3.53 3.27
CA LYS A 29 -1.50 4.66 2.56
C LYS A 29 -1.09 4.68 1.10
N THR A 30 -1.88 5.37 0.28
CA THR A 30 -1.48 5.80 -1.06
C THR A 30 -0.23 6.70 -0.99
N SER A 31 0.66 6.61 -1.97
CA SER A 31 1.91 7.39 -2.01
C SER A 31 2.03 8.13 -3.35
N GLY A 32 2.10 9.46 -3.30
CA GLY A 32 2.07 10.33 -4.48
C GLY A 32 0.76 11.12 -4.59
N ALA A 33 0.36 11.44 -5.83
CA ALA A 33 -0.87 12.19 -6.11
C ALA A 33 -2.15 11.34 -5.97
N GLY A 34 -2.02 10.00 -5.99
CA GLY A 34 -3.15 9.06 -6.04
C GLY A 34 -3.50 8.64 -7.48
N GLY A 35 -4.65 8.00 -7.67
CA GLY A 35 -5.19 7.68 -9.01
C GLY A 35 -4.61 6.43 -9.69
N GLY A 36 -3.72 5.68 -9.04
CA GLY A 36 -3.29 4.35 -9.52
C GLY A 36 -1.79 4.03 -9.46
N ASP A 37 -0.95 4.93 -8.94
CA ASP A 37 0.52 4.76 -8.92
C ASP A 37 1.00 3.71 -7.91
N CYS A 38 1.29 4.12 -6.68
CA CYS A 38 1.94 3.31 -5.66
C CYS A 38 1.30 3.55 -4.28
N GLY A 39 1.50 2.59 -3.38
CA GLY A 39 1.21 2.74 -1.95
C GLY A 39 2.46 2.42 -1.13
N ILE A 40 2.45 2.85 0.13
CA ILE A 40 3.48 2.51 1.10
C ILE A 40 2.84 1.87 2.33
N THR A 41 3.46 0.81 2.80
CA THR A 41 3.02 0.06 3.98
C THR A 41 4.18 -0.10 4.94
N ILE A 42 3.90 0.12 6.23
CA ILE A 42 4.80 -0.15 7.34
C ILE A 42 4.21 -1.29 8.15
N ILE A 43 5.05 -2.26 8.51
CA ILE A 43 4.68 -3.43 9.31
C ILE A 43 5.65 -3.59 10.48
N ASN A 44 5.21 -4.25 11.53
CA ASN A 44 6.11 -4.69 12.59
C ASN A 44 7.01 -5.84 12.11
N LYS A 45 8.16 -6.03 12.77
CA LYS A 45 9.18 -7.01 12.37
C LYS A 45 8.71 -8.47 12.45
N ASP A 46 7.73 -8.75 13.30
CA ASP A 46 7.10 -10.05 13.50
C ASP A 46 6.05 -10.38 12.43
N VAL A 47 5.64 -9.41 11.62
CA VAL A 47 4.72 -9.63 10.50
C VAL A 47 5.48 -10.23 9.32
N ASP A 48 4.95 -11.33 8.78
CA ASP A 48 5.47 -11.98 7.58
C ASP A 48 5.03 -11.22 6.32
N LYS A 49 5.94 -10.39 5.79
CA LYS A 49 5.71 -9.58 4.59
C LYS A 49 5.40 -10.40 3.34
N GLU A 50 5.82 -11.66 3.24
CA GLU A 50 5.60 -12.47 2.04
C GLU A 50 4.10 -12.81 1.89
N LYS A 51 3.37 -12.95 3.00
CA LYS A 51 1.90 -13.12 2.97
C LYS A 51 1.20 -11.91 2.36
N ILE A 52 1.68 -10.71 2.68
CA ILE A 52 1.16 -9.45 2.11
C ILE A 52 1.48 -9.39 0.61
N TYR A 53 2.71 -9.73 0.23
CA TYR A 53 3.15 -9.74 -1.17
C TYR A 53 2.34 -10.72 -2.03
N ASP A 54 2.07 -11.91 -1.52
CA ASP A 54 1.26 -12.92 -2.20
C ASP A 54 -0.17 -12.42 -2.43
N GLU A 55 -0.80 -11.81 -1.43
CA GLU A 55 -2.16 -11.31 -1.54
C GLU A 55 -2.26 -10.07 -2.44
N TRP A 56 -1.29 -9.16 -2.38
CA TRP A 56 -1.16 -8.05 -3.33
C TRP A 56 -1.02 -8.54 -4.77
N THR A 57 -0.17 -9.54 -5.01
CA THR A 57 0.05 -10.08 -6.36
C THR A 57 -1.24 -10.68 -6.95
N LYS A 58 -2.06 -11.35 -6.12
CA LYS A 58 -3.38 -11.86 -6.53
C LYS A 58 -4.35 -10.76 -6.95
N HIS A 59 -4.19 -9.54 -6.43
CA HIS A 59 -4.99 -8.37 -6.80
C HIS A 59 -4.30 -7.49 -7.86
N GLY A 60 -3.25 -8.00 -8.51
CA GLY A 60 -2.53 -7.28 -9.56
C GLY A 60 -1.73 -6.07 -9.07
N ILE A 61 -1.39 -6.05 -7.78
CA ILE A 61 -0.50 -5.06 -7.16
C ILE A 61 0.91 -5.66 -7.13
N LYS A 62 1.89 -4.95 -7.67
CA LYS A 62 3.27 -5.42 -7.77
C LYS A 62 4.09 -4.97 -6.55
N PRO A 63 4.58 -5.88 -5.70
CA PRO A 63 5.51 -5.52 -4.62
C PRO A 63 6.84 -5.02 -5.20
N LEU A 64 7.37 -3.94 -4.62
CA LEU A 64 8.69 -3.42 -4.95
C LEU A 64 9.65 -3.68 -3.80
N LYS A 65 10.76 -4.38 -4.08
CA LYS A 65 11.78 -4.72 -3.09
C LYS A 65 12.68 -3.50 -2.85
N PHE A 66 12.38 -2.76 -1.78
CA PHE A 66 13.19 -1.62 -1.33
C PHE A 66 13.97 -1.95 -0.07
N ASN A 67 15.10 -1.26 0.11
CA ASN A 67 15.84 -1.20 1.36
C ASN A 67 15.75 0.23 1.90
N ILE A 68 15.63 0.37 3.22
CA ILE A 68 15.70 1.69 3.86
C ILE A 68 17.10 2.26 3.63
N TYR A 69 17.15 3.49 3.11
CA TYR A 69 18.40 4.21 2.96
C TYR A 69 18.82 4.80 4.30
N HIS A 70 20.07 4.57 4.72
CA HIS A 70 20.59 4.97 6.03
C HIS A 70 21.44 6.25 6.01
N GLY A 71 21.58 6.92 4.85
CA GLY A 71 22.45 8.08 4.70
C GLY A 71 23.93 7.71 4.50
N GLN A 72 24.73 8.71 4.10
CA GLN A 72 26.19 8.71 4.17
C GLN A 72 26.62 9.61 5.33
#